data_AF-A0A6N2KP93-F1
#
_entry.id   AF-A0A6N2KP93-F1
#
_cell.length_a   1.000
_cell.length_b   1.000
_cell.length_c   1.000
_cell.angle_alpha   90.00
_cell.angle_beta   90.00
_cell.angle_gamma   90.00
#
_symmetry.space_group_name_H-M   'P 1'
#
loop_
_entity.id
_entity.type
_entity.pdbx_description
1 polymer ?
#
loop_
_entity_poly.entity_id
_entity_poly.type
_entity_poly.pdbx_seq_one_letter_code
_entity_poly.pdbx_strand_id
1 'polypeptide(L)'
;MEATLPVCKSVTSTPGLFMGKTSGIRSSQCSFMMGSKVNFPRQRAQTAYVSHCAKNGGALGVTCRSEKILVANRGEIAVRVIRTAHEMGIPCVAVYSTIDKDALHVKLADESVCIGEAPSNQSYLVIPNVLSAAISRRCTMLHPGYGFLAENAVFVEMCREHGINFIGPNPDSIRVMGDKSTARETMKKAGVPTVPGSDGLLQSTEEAIRLANEIGYPVMIKATAGGGGRGMRLAKEPDEFVKLLQQAKSEAAAAFGNDGVYLEKFLQTNLVMSFTLVSETAVFRDVTKSCWKKHHLQL
;
A
#
# COMPACT_ATOMS: atom_id res chain seq x y z
N MET A 1 -10.04 47.24 -35.13
CA MET A 1 -10.78 47.52 -33.88
C MET A 1 -9.89 47.07 -32.73
N GLU A 2 -8.95 47.94 -32.39
CA GLU A 2 -7.99 47.78 -31.30
C GLU A 2 -8.64 48.15 -29.97
N ALA A 3 -8.34 47.39 -28.92
CA ALA A 3 -8.67 47.75 -27.54
C ALA A 3 -7.37 48.16 -26.84
N THR A 4 -7.30 49.43 -26.46
CA THR A 4 -6.19 50.08 -25.75
C THR A 4 -6.49 50.12 -24.25
N LEU A 5 -5.46 49.89 -23.42
CA LEU A 5 -5.44 50.06 -21.96
C LEU A 5 -5.69 51.52 -21.53
N PRO A 6 -5.92 51.77 -20.23
CA PRO A 6 -4.88 52.50 -19.49
C PRO A 6 -4.60 52.04 -18.05
N VAL A 7 -3.48 52.58 -17.54
CA VAL A 7 -2.64 52.22 -16.39
C VAL A 7 -2.96 53.03 -15.11
N CYS A 8 -2.60 52.42 -13.97
CA CYS A 8 -2.32 52.84 -12.59
C CYS A 8 -2.26 54.33 -12.16
N LYS A 9 -2.59 54.56 -10.88
CA LYS A 9 -1.77 55.35 -9.94
C LYS A 9 -1.67 54.71 -8.54
N SER A 10 -0.44 54.68 -8.06
CA SER A 10 0.15 54.24 -6.78
C SER A 10 -0.05 55.23 -5.63
N VAL A 11 0.04 54.78 -4.35
CA VAL A 11 0.85 55.44 -3.29
C VAL A 11 1.28 54.41 -2.22
N THR A 12 2.58 54.40 -1.94
CA THR A 12 3.36 53.66 -0.92
C THR A 12 3.44 54.39 0.43
N SER A 13 3.57 53.66 1.56
CA SER A 13 4.70 53.78 2.53
C SER A 13 4.42 53.13 3.90
N THR A 14 5.38 52.32 4.36
CA THR A 14 5.78 52.06 5.77
C THR A 14 7.12 52.79 6.01
N PRO A 15 7.80 52.80 7.19
CA PRO A 15 7.59 52.10 8.48
C PRO A 15 7.82 52.98 9.74
N GLY A 16 7.66 52.42 10.96
CA GLY A 16 8.08 53.06 12.21
C GLY A 16 8.17 52.09 13.39
N LEU A 17 9.40 51.85 13.85
CA LEU A 17 9.82 50.99 14.95
C LEU A 17 9.89 51.83 16.26
N PHE A 18 9.37 51.34 17.40
CA PHE A 18 9.81 51.83 18.72
C PHE A 18 9.72 50.73 19.79
N MET A 19 10.85 50.51 20.48
CA MET A 19 11.03 49.62 21.63
C MET A 19 10.57 50.29 22.93
N GLY A 20 10.02 49.50 23.86
CA GLY A 20 9.81 49.88 25.26
C GLY A 20 9.60 48.65 26.15
N LYS A 21 10.43 48.49 27.18
CA LYS A 21 10.52 47.34 28.10
C LYS A 21 9.53 47.42 29.28
N THR A 22 9.11 46.23 29.73
CA THR A 22 8.82 45.76 31.11
C THR A 22 7.79 46.47 31.99
N SER A 23 6.73 45.76 32.40
CA SER A 23 6.58 45.10 33.72
C SER A 23 5.11 44.68 33.92
N GLY A 24 4.88 43.47 34.43
CA GLY A 24 3.54 42.90 34.58
C GLY A 24 2.79 43.39 35.82
N ILE A 25 1.50 43.07 35.90
CA ILE A 25 0.75 42.70 37.11
C ILE A 25 -0.46 41.85 36.67
N ARG A 26 -0.79 40.86 37.49
CA ARG A 26 -1.78 39.81 37.28
C ARG A 26 -3.23 40.27 37.47
N SER A 27 -4.09 39.49 36.81
CA SER A 27 -5.45 39.05 37.18
C SER A 27 -6.56 40.09 37.35
N SER A 28 -7.61 39.94 36.56
CA SER A 28 -8.87 39.34 37.05
C SER A 28 -9.85 39.08 35.91
N GLN A 29 -10.44 37.88 35.97
CA GLN A 29 -11.77 37.49 35.50
C GLN A 29 -12.17 37.85 34.06
N CYS A 30 -12.28 36.80 33.24
CA CYS A 30 -13.39 36.72 32.30
C CYS A 30 -13.99 35.32 32.35
N SER A 31 -15.28 35.29 32.69
CA SER A 31 -16.12 34.13 32.89
C SER A 31 -16.38 33.40 31.56
N PHE A 32 -16.27 32.08 31.57
CA PHE A 32 -16.92 31.24 30.57
C PHE A 32 -17.51 30.01 31.27
N MET A 33 -18.84 29.96 31.36
CA MET A 33 -19.58 28.81 31.85
C MET A 33 -19.93 27.86 30.70
N MET A 34 -20.03 26.59 31.09
CA MET A 34 -20.61 25.44 30.40
C MET A 34 -19.80 24.86 29.23
N GLY A 35 -19.50 23.57 29.16
CA GLY A 35 -20.05 22.45 29.92
C GLY A 35 -20.71 21.45 28.96
N SER A 36 -19.91 20.58 28.37
CA SER A 36 -20.31 19.21 28.02
C SER A 36 -19.03 18.38 27.88
N LYS A 37 -18.70 17.66 28.95
CA LYS A 37 -17.63 16.65 28.94
C LYS A 37 -18.13 15.47 28.10
N VAL A 38 -17.54 15.26 26.93
CA VAL A 38 -17.71 14.00 26.20
C VAL A 38 -16.82 12.98 26.90
N ASN A 39 -17.45 12.06 27.61
CA ASN A 39 -16.79 11.03 28.40
C ASN A 39 -16.51 9.84 27.49
N PHE A 40 -15.29 9.72 26.94
CA PHE A 40 -14.85 8.48 26.32
C PHE A 40 -14.55 7.47 27.43
N PRO A 41 -15.12 6.25 27.41
CA PRO A 41 -14.78 5.25 28.40
C PRO A 41 -13.29 4.91 28.26
N ARG A 42 -12.49 5.30 29.27
CA ARG A 42 -11.14 4.75 29.45
C ARG A 42 -11.29 3.25 29.63
N GLN A 43 -10.92 2.46 28.62
CA GLN A 43 -10.69 1.05 28.82
C GLN A 43 -9.60 0.92 29.88
N ARG A 44 -9.96 0.37 31.04
CA ARG A 44 -9.02 -0.05 32.07
C ARG A 44 -8.09 -1.06 31.43
N ALA A 45 -6.83 -0.68 31.23
CA ALA A 45 -5.76 -1.66 31.06
C ALA A 45 -5.67 -2.44 32.37
N GLN A 46 -6.30 -3.61 32.43
CA GLN A 46 -6.01 -4.58 33.47
C GLN A 46 -4.68 -5.24 33.11
N THR A 47 -3.60 -4.74 33.72
CA THR A 47 -2.32 -5.44 33.73
C THR A 47 -2.47 -6.65 34.66
N ALA A 48 -2.88 -7.79 34.12
CA ALA A 48 -2.88 -9.04 34.86
C ALA A 48 -1.44 -9.59 34.92
N TYR A 49 -0.89 -9.64 36.13
CA TYR A 49 0.36 -10.33 36.41
C TYR A 49 0.23 -11.84 36.12
N VAL A 50 1.23 -12.40 35.45
CA VAL A 50 1.30 -13.81 35.06
C VAL A 50 1.71 -14.66 36.26
N SER A 51 0.88 -15.65 36.63
CA SER A 51 1.28 -16.75 37.50
C SER A 51 1.67 -17.97 36.66
N HIS A 52 2.89 -18.47 36.83
CA HIS A 52 3.32 -19.77 36.33
C HIS A 52 2.81 -20.90 37.23
N CYS A 53 2.23 -21.96 36.65
CA CYS A 53 2.66 -23.36 36.81
C CYS A 53 1.69 -24.30 36.08
N ALA A 54 2.22 -25.21 35.25
CA ALA A 54 1.94 -26.65 35.31
C ALA A 54 2.70 -27.36 34.19
N LYS A 55 3.62 -28.25 34.58
CA LYS A 55 4.15 -29.34 33.75
C LYS A 55 3.03 -30.37 33.58
N ASN A 56 2.78 -30.84 32.36
CA ASN A 56 2.55 -32.25 31.99
C ASN A 56 2.18 -32.37 30.51
N GLY A 57 2.68 -33.44 29.88
CA GLY A 57 2.67 -33.66 28.44
C GLY A 57 1.29 -33.90 27.81
N GLY A 58 1.28 -33.73 26.50
CA GLY A 58 0.12 -33.93 25.63
C GLY A 58 0.17 -32.88 24.52
N ALA A 59 0.05 -33.31 23.26
CA ALA A 59 0.16 -32.51 22.05
C ALA A 59 -1.00 -31.51 21.85
N LEU A 60 -1.26 -30.66 22.85
CA LEU A 60 -2.30 -29.64 22.91
C LEU A 60 -1.71 -28.43 23.64
N GLY A 61 -1.10 -27.53 22.88
CA GLY A 61 -0.41 -26.37 23.44
C GLY A 61 0.00 -25.30 22.44
N VAL A 62 -0.79 -25.07 21.39
CA VAL A 62 -0.69 -23.83 20.60
C VAL A 62 -1.97 -23.04 20.80
N THR A 63 -2.24 -22.62 22.03
CA THR A 63 -2.89 -21.31 22.21
C THR A 63 -1.80 -20.31 21.86
N CYS A 64 -1.85 -19.68 20.68
CA CYS A 64 -0.77 -18.81 20.27
C CYS A 64 -0.72 -17.56 21.16
N ARG A 65 0.07 -17.65 22.22
CA ARG A 65 0.27 -16.62 23.25
C ARG A 65 1.26 -15.54 22.79
N SER A 66 1.66 -15.57 21.52
CA SER A 66 2.72 -14.73 20.94
C SER A 66 2.43 -14.29 19.49
N GLU A 67 1.17 -14.28 19.06
CA GLU A 67 0.79 -13.73 17.76
C GLU A 67 0.67 -12.21 17.87
N LYS A 68 1.47 -11.49 17.07
CA LYS A 68 1.42 -10.04 16.98
C LYS A 68 1.67 -9.62 15.53
N ILE A 69 0.77 -8.79 15.00
CA ILE A 69 0.79 -8.35 13.60
C ILE A 69 1.39 -6.96 13.53
N LEU A 70 2.42 -6.78 12.69
CA LEU A 70 2.81 -5.46 12.21
C LEU A 70 2.03 -5.12 10.95
N VAL A 71 1.39 -3.96 10.92
CA VAL A 71 0.70 -3.45 9.73
C VAL A 71 1.64 -2.51 9.00
N ALA A 72 2.25 -2.97 7.91
CA ALA A 72 3.23 -2.22 7.12
C ALA A 72 2.57 -1.30 6.09
N ASN A 73 1.59 -0.51 6.53
CA ASN A 73 0.83 0.41 5.69
C ASN A 73 0.26 1.59 6.51
N ARG A 74 -0.46 2.50 5.86
CA ARG A 74 -1.06 3.71 6.46
C ARG A 74 -2.49 3.94 5.99
N GLY A 75 -3.19 4.85 6.67
CA GLY A 75 -4.51 5.30 6.22
C GLY A 75 -5.58 4.22 6.40
N GLU A 76 -6.56 4.17 5.48
CA GLU A 76 -7.73 3.32 5.64
C GLU A 76 -7.36 1.83 5.75
N ILE A 77 -6.45 1.35 4.90
CA ILE A 77 -6.17 -0.09 4.83
C ILE A 77 -5.53 -0.59 6.13
N ALA A 78 -4.72 0.27 6.75
CA ALA A 78 -4.16 -0.02 8.06
C ALA A 78 -5.26 -0.12 9.12
N VAL A 79 -6.23 0.81 9.11
CA VAL A 79 -7.41 0.76 9.99
C VAL A 79 -8.21 -0.52 9.75
N ARG A 80 -8.45 -0.90 8.48
CA ARG A 80 -9.20 -2.11 8.13
C ARG A 80 -8.53 -3.37 8.69
N VAL A 81 -7.22 -3.50 8.56
CA VAL A 81 -6.45 -4.63 9.07
C VAL A 81 -6.43 -4.66 10.60
N ILE A 82 -6.16 -3.53 11.25
CA ILE A 82 -6.15 -3.41 12.72
C ILE A 82 -7.50 -3.82 13.30
N ARG A 83 -8.60 -3.34 12.71
CA ARG A 83 -9.96 -3.72 13.16
C ARG A 83 -10.20 -5.23 13.09
N THR A 84 -9.85 -5.87 11.97
CA THR A 84 -10.00 -7.32 11.82
C THR A 84 -9.14 -8.08 12.83
N ALA A 85 -7.90 -7.64 13.04
CA ALA A 85 -7.01 -8.28 14.01
C ALA A 85 -7.50 -8.11 15.45
N HIS A 86 -8.07 -6.95 15.81
CA HIS A 86 -8.73 -6.71 17.10
C HIS A 86 -9.97 -7.59 17.29
N GLU A 87 -10.80 -7.77 16.26
CA GLU A 87 -11.94 -8.69 16.29
C GLU A 87 -11.48 -10.14 16.53
N MET A 88 -10.30 -10.51 16.04
CA MET A 88 -9.67 -11.82 16.27
C MET A 88 -8.91 -11.92 17.61
N GLY A 89 -8.78 -10.81 18.35
CA GLY A 89 -8.02 -10.74 19.61
C GLY A 89 -6.51 -10.78 19.44
N ILE A 90 -5.99 -10.39 18.26
CA ILE A 90 -4.56 -10.35 17.95
C ILE A 90 -4.04 -8.91 18.11
N PRO A 91 -3.00 -8.67 18.95
CA PRO A 91 -2.40 -7.35 19.12
C PRO A 91 -1.70 -6.87 17.84
N CYS A 92 -1.80 -5.56 17.58
CA CYS A 92 -1.31 -4.92 16.38
C CYS A 92 -0.30 -3.81 16.64
N VAL A 93 0.70 -3.72 15.77
CA VAL A 93 1.68 -2.63 15.72
C VAL A 93 1.49 -1.84 14.43
N ALA A 94 1.21 -0.56 14.54
CA ALA A 94 1.18 0.35 13.40
C ALA A 94 2.56 0.98 13.15
N VAL A 95 2.98 1.02 11.90
CA VAL A 95 4.11 1.87 11.48
C VAL A 95 3.61 3.23 11.00
N TYR A 96 4.42 4.27 11.21
CA TYR A 96 4.09 5.61 10.75
C TYR A 96 5.34 6.44 10.40
N SER A 97 5.18 7.40 9.50
CA SER A 97 6.18 8.44 9.22
C SER A 97 6.02 9.64 10.17
N THR A 98 7.01 10.52 10.26
CA THR A 98 6.97 11.69 11.16
C THR A 98 5.68 12.52 11.06
N ILE A 99 5.12 12.69 9.85
CA ILE A 99 3.88 13.44 9.62
C ILE A 99 2.60 12.64 9.95
N ASP A 100 2.67 11.31 9.92
CA ASP A 100 1.53 10.42 10.16
C ASP A 100 1.36 10.07 11.66
N LYS A 101 2.12 10.70 12.55
CA LYS A 101 2.11 10.43 14.00
C LYS A 101 0.72 10.48 14.62
N ASP A 102 -0.11 11.41 14.17
CA ASP A 102 -1.47 11.62 14.70
C ASP A 102 -2.57 10.96 13.85
N ALA A 103 -2.19 10.15 12.86
CA ALA A 103 -3.11 9.46 11.98
C ALA A 103 -3.97 8.44 12.74
N LEU A 104 -5.15 8.15 12.18
CA LEU A 104 -6.13 7.29 12.82
C LEU A 104 -5.62 5.86 13.04
N HIS A 105 -4.89 5.29 12.08
CA HIS A 105 -4.35 3.94 12.21
C HIS A 105 -3.32 3.81 13.35
N VAL A 106 -2.57 4.88 13.63
CA VAL A 106 -1.62 4.94 14.76
C VAL A 106 -2.36 4.95 16.08
N LYS A 107 -3.43 5.72 16.18
CA LYS A 107 -4.25 5.84 17.40
C LYS A 107 -5.07 4.57 17.70
N LEU A 108 -5.39 3.80 16.67
CA LEU A 108 -6.16 2.56 16.80
C LEU A 108 -5.28 1.34 17.14
N ALA A 109 -4.01 1.32 16.78
CA ALA A 109 -3.14 0.19 17.09
C ALA A 109 -2.77 0.13 18.58
N ASP A 110 -2.44 -1.07 19.07
CA ASP A 110 -2.00 -1.29 20.45
C ASP A 110 -0.62 -0.67 20.71
N GLU A 111 0.24 -0.72 19.69
CA GLU A 111 1.55 -0.09 19.70
C GLU A 111 1.83 0.63 18.37
N SER A 112 2.73 1.60 18.40
CA SER A 112 3.20 2.25 17.18
C SER A 112 4.72 2.44 17.14
N VAL A 113 5.28 2.49 15.92
CA VAL A 113 6.71 2.71 15.65
C VAL A 113 6.87 3.74 14.54
N CYS A 114 7.70 4.76 14.79
CA CYS A 114 8.14 5.68 13.74
C CYS A 114 9.18 4.99 12.85
N ILE A 115 8.94 4.96 11.54
CA ILE A 115 9.81 4.26 10.56
C ILE A 115 10.57 5.19 9.63
N GLY A 116 10.46 6.52 9.82
CA GLY A 116 11.22 7.49 9.05
C GLY A 116 10.47 8.79 8.79
N GLU A 117 11.01 9.58 7.87
CA GLU A 117 10.51 10.91 7.53
C GLU A 117 9.23 10.88 6.68
N ALA A 118 8.59 12.04 6.53
CA ALA A 118 7.33 12.20 5.82
C ALA A 118 7.30 11.57 4.40
N PRO A 119 8.35 11.65 3.57
CA PRO A 119 8.35 11.02 2.25
C PRO A 119 8.29 9.49 2.33
N SER A 120 7.42 8.86 1.52
CA SER A 120 7.25 7.40 1.50
C SER A 120 8.52 6.63 1.14
N ASN A 121 9.37 7.21 0.28
CA ASN A 121 10.68 6.65 -0.08
C ASN A 121 11.72 6.69 1.06
N GLN A 122 11.44 7.45 2.12
CA GLN A 122 12.27 7.54 3.33
C GLN A 122 11.61 6.89 4.56
N SER A 123 10.42 6.30 4.38
CA SER A 123 9.65 5.64 5.45
C SER A 123 9.08 4.30 4.99
N TYR A 124 7.85 4.29 4.46
CA TYR A 124 7.08 3.06 4.16
C TYR A 124 7.73 2.14 3.11
N LEU A 125 8.55 2.69 2.21
CA LEU A 125 9.28 1.92 1.20
C LEU A 125 10.67 1.46 1.66
N VAL A 126 11.11 1.86 2.85
CA VAL A 126 12.42 1.51 3.39
C VAL A 126 12.33 0.19 4.15
N ILE A 127 12.60 -0.90 3.44
CA ILE A 127 12.53 -2.28 3.95
C ILE A 127 13.25 -2.46 5.31
N PRO A 128 14.50 -2.00 5.51
CA PRO A 128 15.19 -2.17 6.79
C PRO A 128 14.46 -1.53 7.98
N ASN A 129 13.84 -0.36 7.78
CA ASN A 129 13.15 0.34 8.86
C ASN A 129 11.88 -0.40 9.28
N VAL A 130 11.12 -0.90 8.30
CA VAL A 130 9.90 -1.69 8.54
C VAL A 130 10.22 -3.02 9.23
N LEU A 131 11.26 -3.74 8.78
CA LEU A 131 11.70 -4.98 9.42
C LEU A 131 12.23 -4.73 10.83
N SER A 132 13.01 -3.68 11.04
CA SER A 132 13.50 -3.30 12.37
C SER A 132 12.36 -2.97 13.34
N ALA A 133 11.29 -2.33 12.85
CA ALA A 133 10.07 -2.11 13.62
C ALA A 133 9.39 -3.43 14.02
N ALA A 134 9.29 -4.39 13.09
CA ALA A 134 8.70 -5.71 13.37
C ALA A 134 9.50 -6.47 14.43
N ILE A 135 10.82 -6.53 14.27
CA ILE A 135 11.74 -7.25 15.16
C ILE A 135 11.76 -6.61 16.55
N SER A 136 11.90 -5.29 16.64
CA SER A 136 11.95 -4.57 17.93
C SER A 136 10.69 -4.75 18.77
N ARG A 137 9.52 -4.87 18.12
CA ARG A 137 8.22 -5.09 18.79
C ARG A 137 7.81 -6.56 18.88
N ARG A 138 8.70 -7.47 18.46
CA ARG A 138 8.51 -8.93 18.50
C ARG A 138 7.25 -9.36 17.76
N CYS A 139 7.02 -8.78 16.58
CA CYS A 139 5.93 -9.19 15.71
C CYS A 139 6.27 -10.52 15.05
N THR A 140 5.32 -11.43 15.02
CA THR A 140 5.44 -12.74 14.36
C THR A 140 4.82 -12.75 12.97
N MET A 141 3.97 -11.76 12.69
CA MET A 141 3.28 -11.61 11.41
C MET A 141 3.40 -10.19 10.88
N LEU A 142 3.37 -10.05 9.56
CA LEU A 142 3.37 -8.76 8.88
C LEU A 142 2.28 -8.72 7.81
N HIS A 143 1.38 -7.75 7.91
CA HIS A 143 0.36 -7.49 6.91
C HIS A 143 0.76 -6.27 6.07
N PRO A 144 1.00 -6.41 4.76
CA PRO A 144 1.45 -5.30 3.92
C PRO A 144 0.32 -4.37 3.46
N GLY A 145 -0.95 -4.80 3.53
CA GLY A 145 -2.06 -4.07 2.94
C GLY A 145 -1.98 -4.13 1.41
N TYR A 146 -2.21 -3.00 0.74
CA TYR A 146 -2.00 -2.86 -0.71
C TYR A 146 -1.02 -1.71 -1.00
N GLY A 147 -0.37 -1.75 -2.17
CA GLY A 147 0.67 -0.79 -2.51
C GLY A 147 1.91 -0.92 -1.61
N PHE A 148 2.79 0.10 -1.64
CA PHE A 148 4.09 0.09 -0.94
C PHE A 148 4.89 -1.19 -1.20
N LEU A 149 5.06 -2.03 -0.17
CA LEU A 149 5.86 -3.25 -0.21
C LEU A 149 5.00 -4.52 -0.42
N ALA A 150 3.69 -4.40 -0.63
CA ALA A 150 2.77 -5.53 -0.77
C ALA A 150 3.10 -6.45 -1.95
N GLU A 151 3.68 -5.90 -3.02
CA GLU A 151 4.05 -6.62 -4.25
C GLU A 151 5.57 -6.73 -4.41
N ASN A 152 6.33 -6.58 -3.31
CA ASN A 152 7.79 -6.65 -3.35
C ASN A 152 8.29 -8.03 -2.91
N ALA A 153 8.74 -8.85 -3.86
CA ALA A 153 9.21 -10.21 -3.58
C ALA A 153 10.42 -10.26 -2.63
N VAL A 154 11.36 -9.32 -2.76
CA VAL A 154 12.55 -9.22 -1.89
C VAL A 154 12.13 -8.97 -0.44
N PHE A 155 11.14 -8.11 -0.23
CA PHE A 155 10.61 -7.84 1.10
C PHE A 155 10.01 -9.10 1.76
N VAL A 156 9.29 -9.92 0.98
CA VAL A 156 8.72 -11.19 1.48
C VAL A 156 9.82 -12.19 1.87
N GLU A 157 10.88 -12.29 1.08
CA GLU A 157 12.04 -13.14 1.40
C GLU A 157 12.72 -12.69 2.69
N MET A 158 12.99 -11.39 2.81
CA MET A 158 13.57 -10.82 4.02
C MET A 158 12.68 -11.07 5.25
N CYS A 159 11.35 -10.98 5.13
CA CYS A 159 10.43 -11.33 6.23
C CYS A 159 10.62 -12.80 6.65
N ARG A 160 10.68 -13.73 5.69
CA ARG A 160 10.85 -15.17 5.95
C ARG A 160 12.19 -15.49 6.60
N GLU A 161 13.27 -14.86 6.14
CA GLU A 161 14.61 -15.02 6.73
C GLU A 161 14.66 -14.57 8.21
N HIS A 162 13.87 -13.57 8.58
CA HIS A 162 13.76 -13.07 9.94
C HIS A 162 12.67 -13.77 10.78
N GLY A 163 12.07 -14.85 10.26
CA GLY A 163 11.03 -15.61 10.97
C GLY A 163 9.70 -14.87 11.11
N ILE A 164 9.45 -13.85 10.29
CA ILE A 164 8.21 -13.08 10.26
C ILE A 164 7.32 -13.66 9.16
N ASN A 165 6.11 -14.09 9.53
CA ASN A 165 5.14 -14.62 8.59
C ASN A 165 4.48 -13.46 7.81
N PHE A 166 4.80 -13.38 6.52
CA PHE A 166 4.21 -12.40 5.61
C PHE A 166 2.78 -12.81 5.23
N ILE A 167 1.79 -11.99 5.57
CA ILE A 167 0.38 -12.24 5.25
C ILE A 167 0.14 -11.79 3.80
N GLY A 168 0.41 -12.69 2.87
CA GLY A 168 0.27 -12.47 1.43
C GLY A 168 0.78 -13.63 0.60
N PRO A 169 0.87 -13.46 -0.73
CA PRO A 169 1.40 -14.49 -1.62
C PRO A 169 2.89 -14.77 -1.37
N ASN A 170 3.35 -15.96 -1.80
CA ASN A 170 4.76 -16.32 -1.75
C ASN A 170 5.59 -15.45 -2.74
N PRO A 171 6.91 -15.29 -2.53
CA PRO A 171 7.73 -14.39 -3.35
C PRO A 171 7.78 -14.81 -4.83
N ASP A 172 7.73 -16.11 -5.12
CA ASP A 172 7.73 -16.61 -6.50
C ASP A 172 6.45 -16.24 -7.24
N SER A 173 5.30 -16.31 -6.56
CA SER A 173 4.01 -15.86 -7.11
C SER A 173 4.03 -14.37 -7.38
N ILE A 174 4.63 -13.57 -6.48
CA ILE A 174 4.79 -12.12 -6.68
C ILE A 174 5.67 -11.85 -7.91
N ARG A 175 6.77 -12.58 -8.09
CA ARG A 175 7.64 -12.41 -9.28
C ARG A 175 6.92 -12.75 -10.58
N VAL A 176 6.26 -13.91 -10.61
CA VAL A 176 5.56 -14.40 -11.80
C VAL A 176 4.40 -13.49 -12.19
N MET A 177 3.70 -12.92 -11.20
CA MET A 177 2.53 -12.08 -11.43
C MET A 177 2.82 -10.57 -11.48
N GLY A 178 3.99 -10.14 -11.01
CA GLY A 178 4.36 -8.72 -10.93
C GLY A 178 4.75 -8.13 -12.29
N ASP A 179 5.37 -8.93 -13.16
CA ASP A 179 5.62 -8.53 -14.55
C ASP A 179 4.44 -8.93 -15.43
N LYS A 180 3.83 -7.96 -16.12
CA LYS A 180 2.60 -8.19 -16.90
C LYS A 180 2.80 -9.17 -18.06
N SER A 181 3.98 -9.17 -18.68
CA SER A 181 4.30 -10.08 -19.78
C SER A 181 4.37 -11.51 -19.26
N THR A 182 5.13 -11.74 -18.20
CA THR A 182 5.28 -13.04 -17.53
C THR A 182 3.94 -13.55 -16.96
N ALA A 183 3.13 -12.65 -16.39
CA ALA A 183 1.80 -12.96 -15.89
C ALA A 183 0.87 -13.42 -17.02
N ARG A 184 0.88 -12.74 -18.16
CA ARG A 184 0.07 -13.11 -19.34
C ARG A 184 0.51 -14.47 -19.90
N GLU A 185 1.81 -14.72 -20.01
CA GLU A 185 2.33 -16.02 -20.44
C GLU A 185 1.89 -17.15 -19.49
N THR A 186 1.97 -16.91 -18.18
CA THR A 186 1.51 -17.84 -17.14
C THR A 186 0.02 -18.16 -17.28
N MET A 187 -0.81 -17.13 -17.51
CA MET A 187 -2.24 -17.30 -17.71
C MET A 187 -2.56 -18.09 -18.99
N LYS A 188 -1.84 -17.83 -20.10
CA LYS A 188 -1.96 -18.62 -21.33
C LYS A 188 -1.61 -20.10 -21.09
N LYS A 189 -0.50 -20.37 -20.39
CA LYS A 189 -0.09 -21.74 -20.03
C LYS A 189 -1.12 -22.45 -19.14
N ALA A 190 -1.82 -21.70 -18.29
CA ALA A 190 -2.90 -22.20 -17.45
C ALA A 190 -4.24 -22.39 -18.20
N GLY A 191 -4.29 -22.12 -19.52
CA GLY A 191 -5.50 -22.24 -20.34
C GLY A 191 -6.50 -21.09 -20.13
N VAL A 192 -6.11 -20.01 -19.46
CA VAL A 192 -6.95 -18.82 -19.28
C VAL A 192 -6.90 -17.98 -20.56
N PRO A 193 -8.05 -17.63 -21.16
CA PRO A 193 -8.08 -16.81 -22.36
C PRO A 193 -7.52 -15.42 -22.07
N THR A 194 -6.59 -14.97 -22.90
CA THR A 194 -5.94 -13.65 -22.79
C THR A 194 -6.26 -12.82 -24.02
N VAL A 195 -6.17 -11.49 -23.88
CA VAL A 195 -6.41 -10.57 -25.00
C VAL A 195 -5.36 -10.83 -26.10
N PRO A 196 -5.77 -10.90 -27.38
CA PRO A 196 -4.84 -10.99 -28.50
C PRO A 196 -3.81 -9.84 -28.45
N GLY A 197 -2.55 -10.14 -28.69
CA GLY A 197 -1.45 -9.24 -28.39
C GLY A 197 -0.10 -9.92 -28.53
N SER A 198 0.99 -9.17 -28.40
CA SER A 198 2.36 -9.67 -28.59
C SER A 198 2.68 -10.85 -27.69
N ASP A 199 3.48 -11.80 -28.17
CA ASP A 199 4.02 -12.90 -27.38
C ASP A 199 5.29 -12.45 -26.65
N GLY A 200 5.11 -11.48 -25.75
CA GLY A 200 6.18 -10.88 -24.96
C GLY A 200 6.45 -9.43 -25.32
N LEU A 201 7.67 -8.99 -25.02
CA LEU A 201 8.14 -7.63 -25.26
C LEU A 201 8.55 -7.44 -26.72
N LEU A 202 8.19 -6.28 -27.27
CA LEU A 202 8.58 -5.87 -28.62
C LEU A 202 10.09 -5.56 -28.69
N GLN A 203 10.80 -6.26 -29.57
CA GLN A 203 12.25 -6.08 -29.77
C GLN A 203 12.56 -4.93 -30.73
N SER A 204 11.69 -4.66 -31.71
CA SER A 204 11.91 -3.60 -32.69
C SER A 204 10.63 -2.87 -33.08
N THR A 205 10.78 -1.67 -33.65
CA THR A 205 9.65 -0.88 -34.17
C THR A 205 9.00 -1.59 -35.36
N GLU A 206 9.79 -2.27 -36.19
CA GLU A 206 9.33 -3.01 -37.37
C GLU A 206 8.50 -4.23 -36.96
N GLU A 207 8.93 -4.96 -35.93
CA GLU A 207 8.15 -6.03 -35.31
C GLU A 207 6.83 -5.49 -34.78
N ALA A 208 6.87 -4.37 -34.06
CA ALA A 208 5.69 -3.74 -33.49
C ALA A 208 4.68 -3.32 -34.57
N ILE A 209 5.14 -2.76 -35.70
CA ILE A 209 4.28 -2.39 -36.84
C ILE A 209 3.66 -3.62 -37.47
N ARG A 210 4.45 -4.66 -37.76
CA ARG A 210 3.94 -5.92 -38.35
C ARG A 210 2.84 -6.52 -37.48
N LEU A 211 3.10 -6.61 -36.17
CA LEU A 211 2.16 -7.19 -35.23
C LEU A 211 0.91 -6.31 -35.04
N ALA A 212 1.05 -4.99 -35.01
CA ALA A 212 -0.10 -4.08 -34.94
C ALA A 212 -1.02 -4.24 -36.16
N ASN A 213 -0.44 -4.45 -37.35
CA ASN A 213 -1.20 -4.74 -38.58
C ASN A 213 -1.89 -6.12 -38.53
N GLU A 214 -1.23 -7.13 -37.96
CA GLU A 214 -1.79 -8.49 -37.80
C GLU A 214 -2.96 -8.52 -36.79
N ILE A 215 -2.82 -7.84 -35.66
CA ILE A 215 -3.89 -7.69 -34.64
C ILE A 215 -5.04 -6.81 -35.18
N GLY A 216 -4.69 -5.86 -36.06
CA GLY A 216 -5.57 -4.82 -36.58
C GLY A 216 -5.81 -3.70 -35.57
N TYR A 217 -5.96 -2.48 -36.07
CA TYR A 217 -6.26 -1.32 -35.22
C TYR A 217 -7.74 -1.30 -34.77
N PRO A 218 -8.09 -0.62 -33.67
CA PRO A 218 -7.20 0.04 -32.70
C PRO A 218 -6.39 -0.95 -31.83
N VAL A 219 -5.16 -0.57 -31.47
CA VAL A 219 -4.25 -1.33 -30.60
C VAL A 219 -3.81 -0.51 -29.39
N MET A 220 -3.59 -1.19 -28.27
CA MET A 220 -3.10 -0.60 -27.02
C MET A 220 -1.65 -1.00 -26.80
N ILE A 221 -0.78 0.00 -26.64
CA ILE A 221 0.61 -0.15 -26.25
C ILE A 221 0.68 -0.06 -24.72
N LYS A 222 1.32 -1.02 -24.07
CA LYS A 222 1.43 -1.09 -22.60
C LYS A 222 2.87 -1.33 -22.17
N ALA A 223 3.33 -0.59 -21.16
CA ALA A 223 4.60 -0.84 -20.48
C ALA A 223 4.54 -2.10 -19.60
N THR A 224 5.63 -2.87 -19.56
CA THR A 224 5.70 -4.13 -18.79
C THR A 224 5.66 -3.90 -17.28
N ALA A 225 6.43 -2.90 -16.80
CA ALA A 225 6.55 -2.53 -15.40
C ALA A 225 5.55 -1.44 -14.95
N GLY A 226 4.56 -1.10 -15.80
CA GLY A 226 3.69 0.05 -15.57
C GLY A 226 2.59 -0.18 -14.53
N GLY A 227 2.53 0.66 -13.48
CA GLY A 227 1.44 0.72 -12.50
C GLY A 227 0.63 2.02 -12.57
N GLY A 228 -0.63 2.00 -12.13
CA GLY A 228 -1.45 3.22 -11.97
C GLY A 228 -1.82 3.96 -13.27
N GLY A 229 -1.88 3.25 -14.40
CA GLY A 229 -2.29 3.79 -15.70
C GLY A 229 -1.20 4.53 -16.49
N ARG A 230 0.02 4.61 -15.95
CA ARG A 230 1.18 5.22 -16.63
C ARG A 230 1.82 4.24 -17.62
N GLY A 231 2.33 4.77 -18.73
CA GLY A 231 2.95 3.97 -19.80
C GLY A 231 1.95 3.17 -20.67
N MET A 232 0.73 3.68 -20.85
CA MET A 232 -0.24 3.13 -21.81
C MET A 232 -0.58 4.14 -22.90
N ARG A 233 -0.67 3.70 -24.16
CA ARG A 233 -1.06 4.52 -25.32
C ARG A 233 -2.00 3.77 -26.24
N LEU A 234 -3.10 4.41 -26.63
CA LEU A 234 -4.04 3.89 -27.60
C LEU A 234 -3.68 4.42 -28.99
N ALA A 235 -3.31 3.53 -29.90
CA ALA A 235 -3.14 3.84 -31.32
C ALA A 235 -4.40 3.38 -32.07
N LYS A 236 -5.13 4.33 -32.64
CA LYS A 236 -6.33 4.09 -33.43
C LYS A 236 -6.01 3.85 -34.89
N GLU A 237 -4.95 4.47 -35.40
CA GLU A 237 -4.54 4.37 -36.81
C GLU A 237 -3.05 4.03 -36.95
N PRO A 238 -2.62 3.46 -38.09
CA PRO A 238 -1.21 3.14 -38.35
C PRO A 238 -0.28 4.35 -38.29
N ASP A 239 -0.73 5.51 -38.78
CA ASP A 239 0.10 6.70 -38.94
C ASP A 239 0.58 7.30 -37.60
N GLU A 240 -0.18 7.08 -36.53
CA GLU A 240 0.20 7.54 -35.18
C GLU A 240 0.96 6.50 -34.37
N PHE A 241 1.00 5.24 -34.82
CA PHE A 241 1.50 4.11 -34.03
C PHE A 241 2.95 4.30 -33.60
N VAL A 242 3.85 4.63 -34.54
CA VAL A 242 5.30 4.76 -34.26
C VAL A 242 5.57 5.86 -33.25
N LYS A 243 4.88 6.99 -33.39
CA LYS A 243 4.98 8.12 -32.46
C LYS A 243 4.52 7.72 -31.06
N LEU A 244 3.37 7.05 -30.95
CA LEU A 244 2.81 6.60 -29.68
C LEU A 244 3.67 5.51 -29.01
N LEU A 245 4.28 4.63 -29.80
CA LEU A 245 5.21 3.61 -29.33
C LEU A 245 6.44 4.25 -28.68
N GLN A 246 7.07 5.21 -29.35
CA GLN A 246 8.22 5.93 -28.80
C GLN A 246 7.85 6.68 -27.51
N GLN A 247 6.70 7.35 -27.49
CA GLN A 247 6.21 8.03 -26.28
C GLN A 247 5.99 7.06 -25.12
N ALA A 248 5.41 5.88 -25.37
CA ALA A 248 5.21 4.86 -24.34
C ALA A 248 6.54 4.34 -23.80
N LYS A 249 7.51 4.06 -24.68
CA LYS A 249 8.87 3.63 -24.28
C LYS A 249 9.58 4.68 -23.43
N SER A 250 9.56 5.95 -23.85
CA SER A 250 10.20 7.05 -23.11
C SER A 250 9.56 7.28 -21.75
N GLU A 251 8.23 7.23 -21.65
CA GLU A 251 7.53 7.33 -20.36
C GLU A 251 7.87 6.15 -19.44
N ALA A 252 7.92 4.93 -19.98
CA ALA A 252 8.26 3.75 -19.23
C ALA A 252 9.70 3.80 -18.69
N ALA A 253 10.66 4.22 -19.52
CA ALA A 253 12.04 4.44 -19.12
C ALA A 253 12.16 5.49 -18.01
N ALA A 254 11.47 6.62 -18.14
CA ALA A 254 11.52 7.70 -17.15
C ALA A 254 10.84 7.34 -15.81
N ALA A 255 9.74 6.59 -15.85
CA ALA A 255 8.95 6.27 -14.66
C ALA A 255 9.43 5.00 -13.93
N PHE A 256 9.89 3.99 -14.68
CA PHE A 256 10.17 2.65 -14.15
C PHE A 256 11.60 2.16 -14.44
N GLY A 257 12.42 2.93 -15.16
CA GLY A 257 13.77 2.52 -15.54
C GLY A 257 13.82 1.36 -16.54
N ASN A 258 12.69 1.03 -17.18
CA ASN A 258 12.53 -0.07 -18.13
C ASN A 258 11.65 0.40 -19.30
N ASP A 259 12.17 0.35 -20.51
CA ASP A 259 11.49 0.78 -21.74
C ASP A 259 10.70 -0.35 -22.44
N GLY A 260 10.63 -1.53 -21.82
CA GLY A 260 9.91 -2.70 -22.32
C GLY A 260 8.41 -2.45 -22.47
N VAL A 261 7.90 -2.65 -23.69
CA VAL A 261 6.50 -2.49 -24.06
C VAL A 261 5.98 -3.71 -24.82
N TYR A 262 4.68 -3.95 -24.72
CA TYR A 262 3.95 -5.01 -25.41
C TYR A 262 2.65 -4.45 -26.02
N LEU A 263 2.05 -5.19 -26.95
CA LEU A 263 0.81 -4.79 -27.63
C LEU A 263 -0.37 -5.67 -27.21
N GLU A 264 -1.54 -5.07 -27.13
CA GLU A 264 -2.82 -5.77 -27.00
C GLU A 264 -3.86 -5.16 -27.93
N LYS A 265 -4.83 -5.98 -28.36
CA LYS A 265 -6.02 -5.48 -29.04
C LYS A 265 -6.81 -4.56 -28.12
N PHE A 266 -7.18 -3.37 -28.61
CA PHE A 266 -8.07 -2.51 -27.85
C PHE A 266 -9.52 -3.01 -27.95
N LEU A 267 -10.16 -3.17 -26.80
CA LEU A 267 -11.57 -3.55 -26.71
C LEU A 267 -12.42 -2.28 -26.54
N GLN A 268 -13.18 -1.92 -27.58
CA GLN A 268 -13.97 -0.67 -27.63
C GLN A 268 -15.06 -0.59 -26.56
N THR A 269 -15.76 -1.68 -26.33
CA THR A 269 -16.79 -1.79 -25.29
C THR A 269 -16.38 -2.94 -24.38
N ASN A 270 -15.79 -2.62 -23.24
CA ASN A 270 -15.39 -3.62 -22.26
C ASN A 270 -16.11 -3.41 -20.93
N LEU A 271 -16.40 -4.53 -20.27
CA LEU A 271 -16.73 -4.56 -18.86
C LEU A 271 -15.50 -5.06 -18.13
N VAL A 272 -15.00 -4.29 -17.16
CA VAL A 272 -13.91 -4.74 -16.30
C VAL A 272 -14.48 -5.63 -15.22
N MET A 273 -14.19 -6.93 -15.30
CA MET A 273 -14.51 -7.90 -14.26
C MET A 273 -13.22 -8.36 -13.58
N SER A 274 -13.21 -8.38 -12.26
CA SER A 274 -12.13 -8.94 -11.44
C SER A 274 -12.67 -10.06 -10.56
N PHE A 275 -11.90 -11.13 -10.42
CA PHE A 275 -12.24 -12.27 -9.58
C PHE A 275 -11.41 -12.23 -8.30
N THR A 276 -12.05 -12.34 -7.13
CA THR A 276 -11.35 -12.48 -5.86
C THR A 276 -11.10 -13.95 -5.59
N LEU A 277 -9.84 -14.33 -5.43
CA LEU A 277 -9.43 -15.69 -5.09
C LEU A 277 -8.95 -15.71 -3.63
N VAL A 278 -9.38 -16.72 -2.89
CA VAL A 278 -8.88 -17.02 -1.55
C VAL A 278 -8.40 -18.46 -1.57
N SER A 279 -7.12 -18.66 -1.25
CA SER A 279 -6.52 -19.99 -1.11
C SER A 279 -5.89 -20.13 0.26
N GLU A 280 -6.00 -21.32 0.83
CA GLU A 280 -5.42 -21.65 2.12
C GLU A 280 -4.21 -22.56 1.90
N THR A 281 -3.04 -22.17 2.43
CA THR A 281 -1.93 -23.11 2.59
C THR A 281 -2.10 -23.84 3.92
N ALA A 282 -1.60 -25.07 4.03
CA ALA A 282 -1.78 -25.92 5.22
C ALA A 282 -1.39 -25.25 6.56
N VAL A 283 -0.55 -24.21 6.53
CA VAL A 283 -0.11 -23.40 7.68
C VAL A 283 -1.22 -22.51 8.25
N PHE A 284 -2.16 -22.03 7.43
CA PHE A 284 -3.27 -21.18 7.87
C PHE A 284 -4.42 -21.97 8.50
N ARG A 285 -4.48 -23.28 8.23
CA ARG A 285 -5.53 -24.21 8.69
C ARG A 285 -5.67 -24.26 10.20
N ASP A 286 -4.60 -23.97 10.94
CA ASP A 286 -4.59 -24.03 12.41
C ASP A 286 -5.05 -22.71 13.05
N VAL A 287 -4.78 -21.56 12.42
CA VAL A 287 -5.22 -20.23 12.89
C VAL A 287 -6.71 -20.03 12.59
N THR A 288 -7.16 -20.37 11.38
CA THR A 288 -8.56 -20.28 10.98
C THR A 288 -9.42 -21.23 11.78
N LYS A 289 -9.05 -22.51 11.94
CA LYS A 289 -9.84 -23.46 12.75
C LYS A 289 -9.96 -23.07 14.21
N SER A 290 -8.91 -22.47 14.79
CA SER A 290 -8.92 -22.01 16.19
C SER A 290 -9.83 -20.79 16.39
N CYS A 291 -9.80 -19.82 15.46
CA CYS A 291 -10.70 -18.66 15.48
C CYS A 291 -12.15 -19.04 15.15
N TRP A 292 -12.38 -19.90 14.15
CA TRP A 292 -13.73 -20.29 13.72
C TRP A 292 -14.46 -21.13 14.78
N LYS A 293 -13.76 -22.05 15.47
CA LYS A 293 -14.36 -22.82 16.58
C LYS A 293 -14.82 -21.93 17.74
N LYS A 294 -14.17 -20.78 17.96
CA LYS A 294 -14.52 -19.88 19.06
C LYS A 294 -15.85 -19.14 18.84
N HIS A 295 -16.23 -18.91 17.58
CA HIS A 295 -17.46 -18.17 17.23
C HIS A 295 -18.68 -19.06 16.95
N HIS A 296 -18.51 -20.38 16.76
CA HIS A 296 -19.61 -21.32 16.55
C HIS A 296 -20.06 -22.11 17.80
N LEU A 297 -19.63 -21.70 19.00
CA LEU A 297 -20.12 -22.22 20.28
C LEU A 297 -21.13 -21.28 20.96
N GLN A 298 -21.68 -20.30 20.24
CA GLN A 298 -22.72 -19.37 20.72
C GLN A 298 -23.97 -19.32 19.81
N LEU A 299 -24.28 -20.40 19.09
CA LEU A 299 -25.62 -20.65 18.54
C LEU A 299 -26.15 -21.98 19.08
#